data_AF-A0A960AH81-F1
#
_entry.id   AF-A0A960AH81-F1
#
_cell.length_a   1.000
_cell.length_b   1.000
_cell.length_c   1.000
_cell.angle_alpha   90.00
_cell.angle_beta   90.00
_cell.angle_gamma   90.00
#
_symmetry.space_group_name_H-M   'P 1'
#
loop_
_entity.id
_entity.type
_entity.pdbx_description
1 polymer ?
#
loop_
_entity_poly.entity_id
_entity_poly.type
_entity_poly.pdbx_seq_one_letter_code
_entity_poly.pdbx_strand_id
1 'polypeptide(L)'
;MKRLLAVLALIPLAGCTQIAQLQPVAGAEVTAVRIATNDVLVDKGVPIGVAPVCDVEGDLYVCKGTTRNGREIRSEAKSLEEFGATTTEYGAYSPAVVSLKVTVGAQEIFNGQVETVLADNAQEAK
;
A
#
# COMPACT_ATOMS: atom_id res chain seq x y z
N MET A 1 21.69 40.10 -53.22
CA MET A 1 20.59 39.40 -52.53
C MET A 1 20.85 37.90 -52.52
N LYS A 2 21.38 37.35 -51.42
CA LYS A 2 21.48 35.90 -51.20
C LYS A 2 21.09 35.67 -49.74
N ARG A 3 19.93 35.06 -49.53
CA ARG A 3 19.27 34.94 -48.23
C ARG A 3 20.08 33.98 -47.33
N LEU A 4 20.59 34.49 -46.22
CA LEU A 4 21.15 33.69 -45.12
C LEU A 4 19.99 32.95 -44.46
N LEU A 5 19.89 31.64 -44.72
CA LEU A 5 18.98 30.74 -44.03
C LEU A 5 19.58 30.39 -42.67
N ALA A 6 19.00 30.94 -41.60
CA ALA A 6 19.30 30.57 -40.23
C ALA A 6 18.77 29.15 -39.97
N VAL A 7 19.68 28.19 -39.80
CA VAL A 7 19.35 26.84 -39.35
C VAL A 7 19.15 26.90 -37.84
N LEU A 8 17.88 26.90 -37.41
CA LEU A 8 17.51 26.68 -36.01
C LEU A 8 17.86 25.22 -35.66
N ALA A 9 18.95 25.03 -34.92
CA ALA A 9 19.26 23.75 -34.31
C ALA A 9 18.24 23.49 -33.19
N LEU A 10 17.19 22.71 -33.48
CA LEU A 10 16.35 22.08 -32.46
C LEU A 10 17.21 21.08 -31.71
N ILE A 11 17.68 21.47 -30.53
CA ILE A 11 18.24 20.54 -29.54
C ILE A 11 17.04 19.80 -28.96
N PRO A 12 16.83 18.50 -29.23
CA PRO A 12 15.88 17.75 -28.44
C PRO A 12 16.44 17.74 -27.01
N LEU A 13 15.76 18.42 -26.10
CA LEU A 13 15.88 18.10 -24.69
C LEU A 13 15.40 16.65 -24.56
N ALA A 14 16.31 15.70 -24.73
CA ALA A 14 16.17 14.35 -24.22
C ALA A 14 16.15 14.50 -22.70
N GLY A 15 15.02 15.00 -22.17
CA GLY A 15 14.73 14.97 -20.76
C GLY A 15 14.88 13.52 -20.36
N CYS A 16 15.74 13.27 -19.37
CA CYS A 16 15.93 11.95 -18.82
C CYS A 16 14.55 11.40 -18.47
N THR A 17 14.00 10.50 -19.30
CA THR A 17 12.88 9.65 -18.92
C THR A 17 13.39 8.59 -17.96
N GLN A 18 14.11 9.02 -16.91
CA GLN A 18 14.25 8.27 -15.69
C GLN A 18 12.95 8.42 -14.92
N ILE A 19 11.87 7.89 -15.50
CA ILE A 19 10.98 7.06 -14.68
C ILE A 19 11.79 5.81 -14.43
N ALA A 20 12.87 5.93 -13.64
CA ALA A 20 13.50 4.78 -13.04
C ALA A 20 12.38 4.18 -12.20
N GLN A 21 11.79 3.10 -12.70
CA GLN A 21 10.84 2.30 -11.95
C GLN A 21 11.52 2.03 -10.60
N LEU A 22 11.08 2.75 -9.58
CA LEU A 22 11.49 2.52 -8.21
C LEU A 22 11.21 1.04 -7.99
N GLN A 23 12.27 0.23 -7.98
CA GLN A 23 12.14 -1.17 -7.63
C GLN A 23 11.50 -1.20 -6.24
N PRO A 24 10.53 -2.09 -6.00
CA PRO A 24 9.89 -2.19 -4.70
C PRO A 24 10.99 -2.27 -3.63
N VAL A 25 10.99 -1.30 -2.71
CA VAL A 25 11.90 -1.36 -1.57
C VAL A 25 11.52 -2.59 -0.74
N ALA A 26 12.51 -3.39 -0.34
CA ALA A 26 12.25 -4.58 0.48
C ALA A 26 11.46 -4.16 1.74
N GLY A 27 10.35 -4.85 2.01
CA GLY A 27 9.46 -4.54 3.13
C GLY A 27 8.38 -3.47 2.85
N ALA A 28 8.19 -3.06 1.58
CA ALA A 28 7.11 -2.16 1.21
C ALA A 28 5.72 -2.73 1.56
N GLU A 29 5.50 -4.03 1.36
CA GLU A 29 4.21 -4.69 1.57
C GLU A 29 3.85 -4.77 3.06
N VAL A 30 4.77 -5.26 3.90
CA VAL A 30 4.56 -5.30 5.36
C VAL A 30 4.35 -3.90 5.95
N THR A 31 5.03 -2.90 5.38
CA THR A 31 4.84 -1.50 5.78
C THR A 31 3.46 -0.99 5.38
N ALA A 32 3.00 -1.29 4.16
CA ALA A 32 1.66 -0.93 3.68
C ALA A 32 0.56 -1.58 4.53
N VAL A 33 0.69 -2.87 4.85
CA VAL A 33 -0.24 -3.58 5.75
C VAL A 33 -0.26 -2.94 7.14
N ARG A 34 0.91 -2.58 7.68
CA ARG A 34 1.00 -1.91 8.98
C ARG A 34 0.31 -0.55 8.97
N ILE A 35 0.54 0.26 7.95
CA ILE A 35 -0.07 1.58 7.80
C ILE A 35 -1.60 1.41 7.73
N ALA A 36 -2.10 0.60 6.79
CA ALA A 36 -3.54 0.38 6.65
C ALA A 36 -4.20 -0.20 7.91
N THR A 37 -3.51 -1.08 8.64
CA THR A 37 -4.02 -1.58 9.93
C THR A 37 -4.17 -0.45 10.96
N ASN A 38 -3.16 0.41 11.10
CA ASN A 38 -3.22 1.53 12.04
C ASN A 38 -4.29 2.55 11.64
N ASP A 39 -4.43 2.80 10.34
CA ASP A 39 -5.39 3.71 9.78
C ASP A 39 -6.83 3.26 10.06
N VAL A 40 -7.13 1.98 9.83
CA VAL A 40 -8.41 1.38 10.22
C VAL A 40 -8.67 1.54 11.71
N LEU A 41 -7.67 1.31 12.57
CA LEU A 41 -7.85 1.43 14.02
C LEU A 41 -8.16 2.87 14.44
N VAL A 42 -7.51 3.84 13.80
CA VAL A 42 -7.75 5.28 14.04
C VAL A 42 -9.14 5.68 13.57
N ASP A 43 -9.53 5.32 12.33
CA ASP A 43 -10.86 5.57 11.77
C ASP A 43 -11.97 5.00 12.67
N LYS A 44 -11.79 3.77 13.17
CA LYS A 44 -12.74 3.12 14.07
C LYS A 44 -12.65 3.60 15.53
N GLY A 45 -11.81 4.59 15.84
CA GLY A 45 -11.67 5.15 17.19
C GLY A 45 -11.16 4.15 18.22
N VAL A 46 -10.39 3.14 17.81
CA VAL A 46 -9.85 2.12 18.72
C VAL A 46 -8.73 2.71 19.57
N PRO A 47 -8.83 2.68 20.91
CA PRO A 47 -7.80 3.23 21.78
C PRO A 47 -6.59 2.28 21.84
N ILE A 48 -5.61 2.52 20.99
CA ILE A 48 -4.38 1.72 20.90
C ILE A 48 -3.54 1.89 22.18
N GLY A 49 -3.14 0.77 22.79
CA GLY A 49 -2.21 0.71 23.91
C GLY A 49 -0.81 0.37 23.45
N VAL A 50 -0.67 -0.75 22.73
CA VAL A 50 0.54 -1.13 22.00
C VAL A 50 0.21 -1.18 20.51
N ALA A 51 0.91 -0.38 19.72
CA ALA A 51 0.70 -0.30 18.27
C ALA A 51 0.97 -1.65 17.59
N PRO A 52 0.19 -2.02 16.56
CA PRO A 52 0.40 -3.24 15.83
C PRO A 52 1.79 -3.32 15.19
N VAL A 53 2.50 -4.41 15.46
CA VAL A 53 3.74 -4.80 14.78
C VAL A 53 3.41 -5.95 13.84
N CYS A 54 3.88 -5.87 12.60
CA CYS A 54 3.59 -6.84 11.55
C CYS A 54 4.81 -7.71 11.26
N ASP A 55 4.55 -8.99 11.06
CA ASP A 55 5.52 -9.98 10.61
C ASP A 55 4.86 -10.90 9.57
N VAL A 56 5.65 -11.74 8.90
CA VAL A 56 5.17 -12.75 7.97
C VAL A 56 5.02 -14.09 8.70
N GLU A 57 3.79 -14.58 8.81
CA GLU A 57 3.44 -15.88 9.39
C GLU A 57 2.93 -16.80 8.28
N GLY A 58 3.81 -17.65 7.74
CA GLY A 58 3.50 -18.43 6.54
C GLY A 58 3.36 -17.53 5.32
N ASP A 59 2.18 -17.56 4.68
CA ASP A 59 1.88 -16.71 3.51
C ASP A 59 1.08 -15.45 3.88
N LEU A 60 0.97 -15.14 5.17
CA LEU A 60 0.21 -14.01 5.68
C LEU A 60 1.12 -12.95 6.30
N TYR A 61 0.86 -11.68 5.99
CA TYR A 61 1.27 -10.57 6.84
C TYR A 61 0.31 -10.51 8.03
N VAL A 62 0.84 -10.69 9.24
CA VAL A 62 0.07 -10.69 10.47
C VAL A 62 0.56 -9.57 11.36
N CYS A 63 -0.34 -8.66 11.73
CA CYS A 63 -0.04 -7.60 12.69
C CYS A 63 -0.70 -7.88 14.02
N LYS A 64 0.06 -7.71 15.11
CA LYS A 64 -0.41 -7.92 16.49
C LYS A 64 -0.11 -6.71 17.36
N GLY A 65 -1.07 -6.32 18.19
CA GLY A 65 -0.96 -5.26 19.17
C GLY A 65 -2.02 -5.40 20.26
N THR A 66 -2.19 -4.36 21.07
CA THR A 66 -3.23 -4.36 22.11
C THR A 66 -3.87 -2.99 22.25
N THR A 67 -5.15 -2.97 22.63
CA THR A 67 -5.83 -1.75 23.05
C THR A 67 -5.39 -1.33 24.46
N ARG A 68 -5.72 -0.10 24.88
CA ARG A 68 -5.47 0.39 26.25
C ARG A 68 -6.16 -0.44 27.35
N ASN A 69 -7.26 -1.12 27.01
CA ASN A 69 -7.95 -2.03 27.93
C ASN A 69 -7.52 -3.49 27.76
N GLY A 70 -6.42 -3.76 27.05
CA GLY A 70 -5.79 -5.08 26.96
C GLY A 70 -6.46 -6.06 26.00
N ARG A 71 -7.39 -5.62 25.15
CA ARG A 71 -7.94 -6.47 24.08
C ARG A 71 -6.88 -6.62 22.99
N GLU A 72 -6.73 -7.83 22.47
CA GLU A 72 -5.86 -8.10 21.32
C GLU A 72 -6.33 -7.28 20.11
N ILE A 73 -5.37 -6.70 19.40
CA ILE A 73 -5.56 -6.18 18.05
C ILE A 73 -4.84 -7.15 17.12
N ARG A 74 -5.56 -7.68 16.13
CA ARG A 74 -4.98 -8.58 15.13
C ARG A 74 -5.43 -8.18 13.74
N SER A 75 -4.50 -8.07 12.80
CA SER A 75 -4.81 -8.03 11.38
C SER A 75 -4.09 -9.13 10.61
N GLU A 76 -4.73 -9.56 9.52
CA GLU A 76 -4.23 -10.59 8.61
C GLU A 76 -4.37 -10.07 7.18
N ALA A 77 -3.32 -10.24 6.39
CA ALA A 77 -3.25 -9.80 5.01
C ALA A 77 -2.49 -10.81 4.14
N LYS A 78 -2.89 -10.99 2.88
CA LYS A 78 -2.30 -11.95 1.95
C LYS A 78 -2.07 -11.34 0.57
N SER A 79 -0.97 -11.68 -0.10
CA SER A 79 -0.77 -11.39 -1.53
C SER A 79 -1.32 -12.53 -2.41
N LEU A 80 -1.91 -12.18 -3.55
CA LEU A 80 -2.88 -13.00 -4.28
C LEU A 80 -2.26 -13.97 -5.30
N GLU A 81 -2.04 -15.21 -4.90
CA GLU A 81 -2.45 -16.32 -5.78
C GLU A 81 -3.67 -17.03 -5.19
N GLU A 82 -3.77 -17.14 -3.86
CA GLU A 82 -4.86 -17.88 -3.20
C GLU A 82 -6.11 -17.06 -2.82
N PHE A 83 -6.13 -15.74 -3.04
CA PHE A 83 -7.27 -14.87 -2.67
C PHE A 83 -7.99 -14.19 -3.86
N GLY A 84 -7.71 -14.62 -5.11
CA GLY A 84 -8.48 -14.22 -6.29
C GLY A 84 -7.92 -13.06 -7.13
N ALA A 85 -6.60 -12.85 -7.20
CA ALA A 85 -6.04 -11.94 -8.21
C ALA A 85 -6.28 -12.49 -9.61
N THR A 86 -6.63 -11.60 -10.52
CA THR A 86 -6.48 -11.82 -11.96
C THR A 86 -5.22 -11.10 -12.46
N THR A 87 -4.39 -11.83 -13.19
CA THR A 87 -3.28 -11.29 -13.99
C THR A 87 -3.83 -10.27 -14.98
N THR A 88 -3.23 -9.08 -15.05
CA THR A 88 -3.55 -8.13 -16.14
C THR A 88 -3.01 -8.65 -17.48
N GLU A 89 -3.47 -8.08 -18.61
CA GLU A 89 -2.98 -8.48 -19.96
C GLU A 89 -1.46 -8.34 -20.14
N TYR A 90 -0.80 -7.56 -19.29
CA TYR A 90 0.64 -7.32 -19.30
C TYR A 90 1.44 -8.22 -18.36
N GLY A 91 0.82 -9.25 -17.78
CA GLY A 91 1.51 -10.14 -16.82
C GLY A 91 1.84 -9.47 -15.48
N ALA A 92 1.38 -8.25 -15.25
CA ALA A 92 1.59 -7.51 -14.01
C ALA A 92 0.42 -7.77 -13.05
N TYR A 93 0.75 -8.09 -11.79
CA TYR A 93 -0.17 -7.98 -10.66
C TYR A 93 -0.38 -6.50 -10.40
N SER A 94 -1.47 -5.93 -10.95
CA SER A 94 -1.72 -4.50 -10.86
C SER A 94 -3.19 -4.18 -10.61
N PRO A 95 -3.50 -3.56 -9.45
CA PRO A 95 -2.66 -3.48 -8.26
C PRO A 95 -2.66 -4.81 -7.49
N ALA A 96 -1.59 -5.07 -6.73
CA ALA A 96 -1.53 -6.19 -5.80
C ALA A 96 -2.58 -5.99 -4.69
N VAL A 97 -3.79 -6.54 -4.87
CA VAL A 97 -4.89 -6.47 -3.89
C VAL A 97 -4.53 -7.25 -2.64
N VAL A 98 -3.89 -6.60 -1.68
CA VAL A 98 -3.71 -7.20 -0.37
C VAL A 98 -5.03 -7.06 0.38
N SER A 99 -5.79 -8.17 0.51
CA SER A 99 -6.95 -8.20 1.40
C SER A 99 -6.48 -7.96 2.84
N LEU A 100 -7.23 -7.20 3.62
CA LEU A 100 -6.94 -6.87 5.00
C LEU A 100 -8.18 -7.15 5.86
N LYS A 101 -8.02 -8.02 6.85
CA LYS A 101 -9.00 -8.21 7.93
C LYS A 101 -8.42 -7.64 9.21
N VAL A 102 -9.18 -6.84 9.95
CA VAL A 102 -8.77 -6.29 11.25
C VAL A 102 -9.80 -6.66 12.32
N THR A 103 -9.29 -7.14 13.45
CA THR A 103 -10.08 -7.57 14.60
C THR A 103 -9.59 -6.92 15.90
N VAL A 104 -10.51 -6.72 16.84
CA VAL A 104 -10.22 -6.32 18.22
C VAL A 104 -10.89 -7.32 19.16
N GLY A 105 -10.12 -8.17 19.83
CA GLY A 105 -10.63 -9.39 20.45
C GLY A 105 -11.39 -10.24 19.41
N ALA A 106 -12.60 -10.69 19.74
CA ALA A 106 -13.42 -11.47 18.83
C ALA A 106 -14.19 -10.65 17.77
N GLN A 107 -14.09 -9.31 17.81
CA GLN A 107 -14.87 -8.44 16.92
C GLN A 107 -14.08 -8.10 15.66
N GLU A 108 -14.65 -8.42 14.49
CA GLU A 108 -14.19 -7.86 13.22
C GLU A 108 -14.63 -6.39 13.11
N ILE A 109 -13.68 -5.51 12.82
CA ILE A 109 -13.91 -4.07 12.66
C ILE A 109 -13.67 -3.58 11.24
N PHE A 110 -13.01 -4.41 10.42
CA PHE A 110 -12.74 -4.13 9.03
C PHE A 110 -12.44 -5.41 8.25
N ASN A 111 -12.93 -5.44 7.01
CA ASN A 111 -12.62 -6.45 6.02
C ASN A 111 -12.70 -5.78 4.64
N GLY A 112 -11.56 -5.65 3.97
CA GLY A 112 -11.44 -4.87 2.74
C GLY A 112 -10.06 -4.97 2.12
N GLN A 113 -9.64 -3.97 1.35
CA GLN A 113 -8.34 -3.95 0.67
C GLN A 113 -7.41 -2.92 1.33
N VAL A 114 -6.13 -3.27 1.47
CA VAL A 114 -5.08 -2.34 1.94
C VAL A 114 -5.06 -1.08 1.09
N GLU A 115 -5.12 -1.22 -0.23
CA GLU A 115 -5.03 -0.07 -1.15
C GLU A 115 -6.17 0.93 -0.97
N THR A 116 -7.40 0.45 -0.74
CA THR A 116 -8.55 1.33 -0.49
C THR A 116 -8.31 2.19 0.76
N VAL A 117 -7.86 1.56 1.86
CA VAL A 117 -7.55 2.28 3.10
C VAL A 117 -6.47 3.34 2.87
N LEU A 118 -5.40 2.97 2.16
CA LEU A 118 -4.29 3.90 1.87
C LEU A 118 -4.72 5.05 0.95
N ALA A 119 -5.57 4.77 -0.04
CA ALA A 119 -6.07 5.76 -0.98
C ALA A 119 -6.99 6.78 -0.29
N ASP A 120 -7.89 6.33 0.58
CA ASP A 120 -8.80 7.20 1.33
C ASP A 120 -8.00 8.18 2.20
N ASN A 121 -6.99 7.69 2.92
CA ASN A 121 -6.12 8.54 3.74
C ASN A 121 -5.28 9.55 2.95
N ALA A 122 -4.80 9.16 1.77
CA ALA A 122 -4.09 10.09 0.90
C ALA A 122 -4.97 11.25 0.40
N GLN A 123 -6.30 11.07 0.37
CA GLN A 123 -7.25 12.12 0.03
C GLN A 123 -7.55 13.05 1.20
N GLU A 124 -7.61 12.54 2.43
CA GLU A 124 -7.87 13.33 3.64
C GLU A 124 -6.70 14.26 4.03
N ALA A 125 -5.49 14.00 3.54
CA ALA A 125 -4.31 14.83 3.80
C ALA A 125 -4.21 16.11 2.94
N LYS A 126 -5.24 16.43 2.15
CA LYS A 126 -5.33 17.63 1.28
C LYS A 126 -6.21 18.72 1.90
#